data_AF-V4UBK1-F1
#
_entry.id   AF-V4UBK1-F1
#
_cell.length_a   1.000
_cell.length_b   1.000
_cell.length_c   1.000
_cell.angle_alpha   90.00
_cell.angle_beta   90.00
_cell.angle_gamma   90.00
#
_symmetry.space_group_name_H-M   'P 1'
#
loop_
_entity.id
_entity.type
_entity.pdbx_description
1 polymer ?
#
loop_
_entity_poly.entity_id
_entity_poly.type
_entity_poly.pdbx_seq_one_letter_code
_entity_poly.pdbx_strand_id
1 'polypeptide(L)'
;MIVLRKRIHEMKMIERNYEPPENWMEWEKKYYTGYDSYICEAMGVLQAQLMNTRPSFALGVLALIALSVPTSAAVLCFRLMELTNGILAGIQHVA
;
A
#
# COMPACT_ATOMS: atom_id res chain seq x y z
N MET A 1 17.69 -10.23 8.81
CA MET A 1 17.34 -11.61 9.23
C MET A 1 15.98 -12.05 8.64
N ILE A 2 15.71 -11.73 7.36
CA ILE A 2 14.41 -11.97 6.71
C ILE A 2 14.28 -13.40 6.20
N VAL A 3 15.37 -13.97 5.68
CA VAL A 3 15.42 -15.35 5.17
C VAL A 3 15.04 -16.38 6.24
N LEU A 4 15.52 -16.21 7.46
CA LEU A 4 15.17 -17.10 8.58
C LEU A 4 13.68 -17.04 8.92
N ARG A 5 13.08 -15.85 8.90
CA ARG A 5 11.63 -15.68 9.14
C ARG A 5 10.81 -16.36 8.04
N LYS A 6 11.23 -16.22 6.77
CA LYS A 6 10.64 -16.93 5.63
C LYS A 6 10.68 -18.45 5.83
N ARG A 7 11.85 -19.01 6.16
CA ARG A 7 12.01 -20.46 6.35
C ARG A 7 11.17 -21.01 7.50
N ILE A 8 11.09 -20.29 8.62
CA ILE A 8 10.24 -20.68 9.76
C ILE A 8 8.77 -20.65 9.37
N HIS A 9 8.35 -19.65 8.59
CA HIS A 9 6.97 -19.54 8.13
C HIS A 9 6.64 -20.65 7.12
N GLU A 10 7.50 -20.88 6.11
CA GLU A 10 7.39 -22.00 5.16
C GLU A 10 7.23 -23.34 5.88
N MET A 11 8.02 -23.60 6.92
CA MET A 11 7.93 -24.84 7.70
C MET A 11 6.58 -24.97 8.43
N LYS A 12 6.09 -23.87 9.03
CA LYS A 12 4.76 -23.84 9.68
C LYS A 12 3.60 -23.98 8.68
N MET A 13 3.76 -23.50 7.45
CA MET A 13 2.77 -23.66 6.38
C MET A 13 2.63 -25.14 6.00
N ILE A 14 3.76 -25.84 5.89
CA ILE A 14 3.81 -27.28 5.58
C ILE A 14 3.20 -28.10 6.73
N GLU A 15 3.53 -27.77 7.99
CA GLU A 15 2.95 -28.42 9.17
C GLU A 15 1.42 -28.25 9.27
N ARG A 16 0.89 -27.12 8.78
CA ARG A 16 -0.54 -26.82 8.77
C ARG A 16 -1.26 -27.23 7.48
N ASN A 17 -0.66 -28.07 6.64
CA ASN A 17 -1.25 -28.48 5.35
C ASN A 17 -1.71 -27.31 4.46
N TYR A 18 -1.02 -26.17 4.53
CA TYR A 18 -1.40 -24.93 3.83
C TYR A 18 -2.74 -24.32 4.26
N GLU A 19 -3.32 -24.72 5.39
CA GLU A 19 -4.52 -24.09 5.92
C GLU A 19 -4.21 -22.67 6.42
N PRO A 20 -4.92 -21.66 5.91
CA PRO A 20 -4.78 -20.30 6.38
C PRO A 20 -5.37 -20.15 7.80
N PRO A 21 -4.80 -19.28 8.65
CA PRO A 21 -5.34 -18.99 9.96
C PRO A 21 -6.81 -18.55 9.89
N GLU A 22 -7.64 -19.04 10.81
CA GLU A 22 -9.08 -18.77 10.82
C GLU A 22 -9.40 -17.27 11.01
N ASN A 23 -8.47 -16.52 11.61
CA ASN A 23 -8.57 -15.09 11.89
C ASN A 23 -8.28 -14.17 10.68
N TRP A 24 -7.98 -14.71 9.51
CA TRP A 24 -7.74 -13.93 8.29
C TRP A 24 -9.05 -13.65 7.53
N MET A 25 -9.15 -12.52 6.85
CA MET A 25 -10.28 -12.25 5.96
C MET A 25 -10.25 -13.19 4.75
N GLU A 26 -11.43 -13.53 4.22
CA GLU A 26 -11.59 -14.43 3.06
C GLU A 26 -10.77 -14.03 1.82
N TRP A 27 -10.54 -12.73 1.61
CA TRP A 27 -9.69 -12.26 0.52
C TRP A 27 -8.20 -12.43 0.81
N GLU A 28 -7.76 -12.34 2.07
CA GLU A 28 -6.37 -12.56 2.48
C GLU A 28 -6.02 -14.05 2.38
N LYS A 29 -6.97 -14.93 2.72
CA LYS A 29 -6.83 -16.39 2.58
C LYS A 29 -6.49 -16.81 1.14
N LYS A 30 -7.01 -16.11 0.13
CA LYS A 30 -6.71 -16.38 -1.29
C LYS A 30 -5.25 -16.14 -1.67
N TYR A 31 -4.55 -15.29 -0.94
CA TYR A 31 -3.16 -14.93 -1.24
C TYR A 31 -2.16 -15.57 -0.26
N TYR A 32 -2.62 -16.37 0.71
CA TYR A 32 -1.82 -16.93 1.79
C TYR A 32 -0.55 -17.67 1.31
N THR A 33 -0.64 -18.46 0.23
CA THR A 33 0.48 -19.25 -0.30
C THR A 33 1.56 -18.39 -0.97
N GLY A 34 1.21 -17.23 -1.51
CA GLY A 34 2.13 -16.33 -2.22
C GLY A 34 2.58 -15.12 -1.40
N TYR A 35 1.81 -14.73 -0.38
CA TYR A 35 1.98 -13.51 0.38
C TYR A 35 3.39 -13.36 0.98
N ASP A 36 3.91 -14.42 1.60
CA ASP A 36 5.20 -14.39 2.27
C ASP A 36 6.37 -14.27 1.28
N SER A 37 6.23 -14.84 0.08
CA SER A 37 7.23 -14.70 -0.98
C SER A 37 7.29 -13.27 -1.50
N TYR A 38 6.13 -12.68 -1.80
CA TYR A 38 6.05 -11.29 -2.26
C TYR A 38 6.55 -10.31 -1.21
N ILE A 39 6.22 -10.51 0.06
CA ILE A 39 6.68 -9.64 1.14
C ILE A 39 8.18 -9.79 1.37
N CYS A 40 8.71 -11.01 1.44
CA CYS A 40 10.14 -11.19 1.63
C CYS A 40 10.96 -10.61 0.47
N GLU A 41 10.48 -10.74 -0.76
CA GLU A 41 11.13 -10.18 -1.94
C GLU A 41 11.07 -8.65 -1.92
N ALA A 42 9.89 -8.06 -1.69
CA ALA A 42 9.71 -6.62 -1.58
C ALA A 42 10.57 -6.03 -0.44
N MET A 43 10.61 -6.69 0.72
CA MET A 43 11.47 -6.31 1.84
C MET A 43 12.95 -6.48 1.53
N GLY A 44 13.34 -7.53 0.79
CA GLY A 44 14.72 -7.76 0.36
C GLY A 44 15.19 -6.68 -0.61
N VAL A 45 14.35 -6.30 -1.58
CA VAL A 45 14.60 -5.17 -2.48
C VAL A 45 14.66 -3.87 -1.70
N LEU A 46 13.72 -3.61 -0.80
CA LEU A 46 13.71 -2.42 0.04
C LEU A 46 14.99 -2.34 0.90
N GLN A 47 15.40 -3.45 1.52
CA GLN A 47 16.61 -3.52 2.32
C GLN A 47 17.86 -3.31 1.47
N ALA A 48 17.94 -3.94 0.28
CA ALA A 48 19.05 -3.76 -0.65
C ALA A 48 19.12 -2.31 -1.16
N GLN A 49 17.98 -1.68 -1.43
CA GLN A 49 17.89 -0.27 -1.78
C GLN A 49 18.35 0.60 -0.61
N LEU A 50 17.88 0.38 0.62
CA LEU A 50 18.32 1.13 1.81
C LEU A 50 19.81 0.98 2.11
N MET A 51 20.40 -0.18 1.84
CA MET A 51 21.83 -0.42 2.06
C MET A 51 22.71 0.19 0.95
N ASN A 52 22.20 0.31 -0.28
CA ASN A 52 22.96 0.85 -1.42
C ASN A 52 22.66 2.33 -1.71
N THR A 53 21.50 2.86 -1.32
CA THR A 53 21.11 4.25 -1.58
C THR A 53 21.49 5.14 -0.41
N ARG A 54 21.90 6.38 -0.72
CA ARG A 54 22.07 7.43 0.29
C ARG A 54 20.71 7.64 0.98
N PRO A 55 20.65 7.75 2.32
CA PRO A 55 19.41 7.82 3.12
C PRO A 55 18.33 8.81 2.61
N SER A 56 18.73 9.80 1.81
CA SER A 56 17.85 10.71 1.07
C SER A 56 16.85 10.03 0.12
N PHE A 57 17.19 8.90 -0.52
CA PHE A 57 16.27 8.25 -1.48
C PHE A 57 15.10 7.56 -0.78
N ALA A 58 15.36 6.87 0.33
CA ALA A 58 14.32 6.25 1.16
C ALA A 58 13.36 7.32 1.71
N LEU A 59 13.89 8.46 2.17
CA LEU A 59 13.08 9.62 2.57
C LEU A 59 12.26 10.18 1.39
N GLY A 60 12.82 10.20 0.18
CA GLY A 60 12.11 10.61 -1.03
C GLY A 60 10.91 9.72 -1.35
N VAL A 61 11.07 8.39 -1.31
CA VAL A 61 9.97 7.44 -1.53
C VAL A 61 8.91 7.56 -0.43
N LEU A 62 9.34 7.68 0.83
CA LEU A 62 8.42 7.89 1.96
C LEU A 62 7.62 9.19 1.81
N ALA A 63 8.28 10.27 1.38
CA ALA A 63 7.64 11.55 1.12
C ALA A 63 6.65 11.46 -0.06
N LEU A 64 6.99 10.77 -1.14
CA LEU A 64 6.08 10.55 -2.26
C LEU A 64 4.82 9.77 -1.83
N ILE A 65 4.98 8.72 -1.03
CA ILE A 65 3.85 7.97 -0.48
C ILE A 65 3.02 8.86 0.46
N ALA A 66 3.67 9.60 1.37
CA ALA A 66 3.00 10.49 2.30
C ALA A 66 2.27 11.66 1.62
N LEU A 67 2.77 12.14 0.47
CA LEU A 67 2.16 13.20 -0.32
C LEU A 67 1.04 12.68 -1.23
N SER A 68 1.07 11.41 -1.66
CA SER A 68 0.04 10.84 -2.56
C SER A 68 -1.39 10.98 -2.01
N VAL A 69 -1.57 10.75 -0.71
CA VAL A 69 -2.87 10.84 -0.03
C VAL A 69 -3.37 12.30 0.06
N PRO A 70 -2.59 13.26 0.60
CA PRO A 70 -2.97 14.68 0.59
C PRO A 70 -3.19 15.23 -0.80
N THR A 71 -2.39 14.83 -1.81
CA THR A 71 -2.57 15.29 -3.19
C THR A 71 -3.91 14.81 -3.76
N SER A 72 -4.26 13.54 -3.55
CA SER A 72 -5.58 13.01 -3.96
C SER A 72 -6.74 13.75 -3.27
N ALA A 73 -6.62 13.99 -1.96
CA ALA A 73 -7.61 14.75 -1.20
C ALA A 73 -7.75 16.20 -1.68
N ALA A 74 -6.62 16.88 -1.96
CA ALA A 74 -6.61 18.24 -2.48
C ALA A 74 -7.30 18.33 -3.84
N VAL A 75 -6.98 17.40 -4.77
CA VAL A 75 -7.65 17.33 -6.07
C VAL A 75 -9.16 17.15 -5.91
N LEU A 76 -9.60 16.27 -5.01
CA LEU A 76 -11.02 16.08 -4.74
C LEU A 76 -11.69 17.37 -4.22
N CYS A 77 -11.05 18.07 -3.28
CA CYS A 77 -11.53 19.35 -2.76
C CYS A 77 -11.65 20.42 -3.85
N PHE A 78 -10.63 20.55 -4.72
CA PHE A 78 -10.68 21.49 -5.84
C PHE A 78 -11.84 21.18 -6.79
N ARG A 79 -12.05 19.90 -7.12
CA ARG A 79 -13.16 19.48 -7.99
C ARG A 79 -14.53 19.75 -7.37
N LEU A 80 -14.66 19.61 -6.04
CA LEU A 80 -15.90 19.93 -5.34
C LEU A 80 -16.17 21.45 -5.31
N MET A 81 -15.14 22.27 -5.09
CA MET A 81 -15.27 23.73 -5.18
C MET A 81 -15.68 24.19 -6.58
N GLU A 82 -15.05 23.64 -7.61
CA GLU A 82 -15.37 23.95 -9.01
C GLU A 82 -16.81 23.53 -9.37
N LEU A 83 -17.26 22.36 -8.90
CA LEU A 83 -18.65 21.93 -9.02
C LEU A 83 -19.61 22.91 -8.33
N THR A 84 -19.28 23.36 -7.13
CA THR A 84 -20.13 24.26 -6.34
C THR A 84 -20.24 25.63 -7.01
N ASN A 85 -19.14 26.17 -7.53
CA ASN A 85 -19.13 27.40 -8.30
C ASN A 85 -19.90 27.28 -9.61
N GLY A 86 -19.78 26.15 -10.32
CA GLY A 86 -20.56 25.87 -11.52
C GLY A 86 -22.06 25.78 -11.26
N ILE A 87 -22.46 25.13 -10.16
CA ILE A 87 -23.87 25.06 -9.73
C ILE A 87 -24.38 26.45 -9.36
N LEU A 88 -23.61 27.23 -8.60
CA LEU A 88 -24.00 28.58 -8.18
C LEU A 88 -24.15 29.53 -9.39
N ALA A 89 -23.20 29.48 -10.33
CA ALA A 89 -23.28 30.23 -11.58
C ALA A 89 -24.47 29.78 -12.45
N GLY A 90 -24.75 28.48 -12.51
CA GLY A 90 -25.92 27.95 -13.19
C GLY A 90 -27.24 28.42 -12.57
N ILE A 91 -27.33 28.49 -11.24
CA ILE A 91 -28.50 29.01 -10.52
C ILE A 91 -28.67 30.51 -10.78
N GLN A 92 -27.58 31.29 -10.77
CA GLN A 92 -27.63 32.73 -11.10
C GLN A 92 -27.98 33.03 -12.56
N HIS A 93 -27.75 32.09 -13.48
CA HIS A 93 -28.08 32.26 -14.90
C HIS A 93 -29.49 31.76 -15.26
N VAL A 94 -30.14 31.02 -14.36
CA VAL A 94 -31.50 30.46 -14.54
C VAL A 94 -32.57 31.22 -13.72
N ALA A 95 -32.17 31.95 -12.66
CA ALA A 95 -33.03 32.84 -11.88
C ALA A 95 -33.13 34.25 -12.50
#